data_AF-A0AAW1I936-F1
#
_entry.id   AF-A0AAW1I936-F1
#
_cell.length_a   1.000
_cell.length_b   1.000
_cell.length_c   1.000
_cell.angle_alpha   90.00
_cell.angle_beta   90.00
_cell.angle_gamma   90.00
#
_symmetry.space_group_name_H-M   'P 1'
#
loop_
_entity.id
_entity.type
_entity.pdbx_description
1 polymer ?
#
loop_
_entity_poly.entity_id
_entity_poly.type
_entity_poly.pdbx_seq_one_letter_code
_entity_poly.pdbx_strand_id
1 'polypeptide(L)'
;MEHIFMEEEQIILHNEIINLVNEINPERKKYVIKPHMDNLHIWDDKEFLRRFRVSKNTVLDIVAKIEEPLTHRTNRNHAVQPLQQLLLTLRYFATANFYITVADFGGLHKSTVGKIIPRVVYALTRLRHQYIAMPQTREEKEATAVEFHRVARFPRVVGAIDCTHVRLQSPGGNMAENFRNRKGYFSLNVQVVCNATTKITDEKGGKTG
;
A
#
# COMPACT_ATOMS: atom_id res chain seq x y z
N MET A 1 61.89 20.24 16.35
CA MET A 1 61.21 18.97 16.04
C MET A 1 59.96 18.79 16.90
N GLU A 2 60.01 19.07 18.22
CA GLU A 2 58.83 18.98 19.11
C GLU A 2 57.67 19.91 18.75
N HIS A 3 57.92 21.15 18.29
CA HIS A 3 56.86 22.08 17.92
C HIS A 3 55.95 21.62 16.77
N ILE A 4 56.48 20.81 15.84
CA ILE A 4 55.71 20.29 14.69
C ILE A 4 54.82 19.13 15.13
N PHE A 5 55.29 18.28 16.06
CA PHE A 5 54.52 17.17 16.63
C PHE A 5 53.32 17.67 17.44
N MET A 6 53.48 18.76 18.19
CA MET A 6 52.38 19.35 18.97
C MET A 6 51.25 19.92 18.09
N GLU A 7 51.57 20.43 16.89
CA GLU A 7 50.57 20.92 15.94
C GLU A 7 49.79 19.78 15.29
N GLU A 8 50.44 18.65 14.96
CA GLU A 8 49.76 17.47 14.39
C GLU A 8 48.79 16.83 15.39
N GLU A 9 49.18 16.66 16.66
CA GLU A 9 48.27 16.14 17.70
C GLU A 9 47.07 17.05 17.93
N GLN A 10 47.27 18.38 17.86
CA GLN A 10 46.21 19.35 18.02
C GLN A 10 45.21 19.33 16.84
N ILE A 11 45.69 19.08 15.62
CA ILE A 11 44.86 18.89 14.43
C ILE A 11 44.05 17.59 14.51
N ILE A 12 44.66 16.50 14.98
CA ILE A 12 43.99 15.20 15.14
C ILE A 12 42.86 15.33 16.17
N LEU A 13 43.16 15.90 17.34
CA LEU A 13 42.16 16.10 18.40
C LEU A 13 41.01 17.02 17.94
N HIS A 14 41.32 18.07 17.18
CA HIS A 14 40.30 18.94 16.60
C HIS A 14 39.36 18.20 15.64
N ASN A 15 39.90 17.33 14.78
CA ASN A 15 39.12 16.53 13.85
C ASN A 15 38.26 15.46 14.56
N GLU A 16 38.79 14.83 15.61
CA GLU A 16 38.04 13.89 16.44
C GLU A 16 36.85 14.57 17.14
N ILE A 17 37.06 15.77 17.69
CA ILE A 17 35.99 16.57 18.30
C ILE A 17 34.93 16.95 17.26
N ILE A 18 35.32 17.37 16.06
CA ILE A 18 34.37 17.70 14.99
C ILE A 18 33.54 16.47 14.59
N ASN A 19 34.18 15.30 14.46
CA ASN A 19 33.48 14.06 14.11
C ASN A 19 32.49 13.66 15.21
N LEU A 20 32.89 13.76 16.48
CA LEU A 20 32.02 13.47 17.62
C LEU A 20 30.82 14.42 17.66
N VAL A 21 31.03 15.72 17.38
CA VAL A 21 29.95 16.73 17.29
C VAL A 21 28.98 16.40 16.15
N ASN A 22 29.49 15.95 15.00
CA ASN A 22 28.66 15.53 13.86
C ASN A 22 27.89 14.24 14.11
N GLU A 23 28.43 13.30 14.89
CA GLU A 23 27.73 12.08 15.30
C GLU A 23 26.63 12.37 16.34
N ILE A 24 26.90 13.26 17.30
CA ILE A 24 25.95 13.66 18.35
C ILE A 24 24.83 14.55 17.77
N ASN A 25 25.15 15.40 16.79
CA ASN A 25 24.19 16.31 16.18
C ASN A 25 24.28 16.25 14.64
N PRO A 26 23.79 15.15 14.02
CA PRO A 26 23.85 15.01 12.58
C PRO A 26 23.07 16.14 11.93
N GLU A 27 23.79 16.98 11.17
CA GLU A 27 23.22 18.00 10.28
C GLU A 27 22.02 17.40 9.56
N ARG A 28 20.84 17.96 9.85
CA ARG A 28 19.59 17.42 9.32
C ARG A 28 19.63 17.62 7.81
N LYS A 29 19.87 16.54 7.05
CA LYS A 29 19.93 16.59 5.58
C LYS A 29 18.79 17.46 5.05
N LYS A 30 19.14 18.55 4.37
CA LYS A 30 18.17 19.48 3.79
C LYS A 30 17.21 18.68 2.92
N TYR A 31 15.91 18.84 3.16
CA TYR A 31 14.87 18.18 2.38
C TYR A 31 14.87 18.78 0.96
N VAL A 32 15.31 17.99 -0.02
CA VAL A 32 15.25 18.38 -1.43
C VAL A 32 13.89 17.98 -1.98
N ILE A 33 13.08 18.97 -2.37
CA ILE A 33 11.80 18.75 -3.03
C ILE A 33 12.08 18.30 -4.46
N LYS A 34 11.76 17.05 -4.80
CA LYS A 34 11.75 16.59 -6.19
C LYS A 34 10.40 16.97 -6.83
N PRO A 35 10.38 17.39 -8.11
CA PRO A 35 9.13 17.63 -8.80
C PRO A 35 8.31 16.34 -8.86
N HIS A 36 7.01 16.43 -8.58
CA HIS A 36 6.11 15.29 -8.70
C HIS A 36 5.89 14.98 -10.18
N MET A 37 6.22 13.75 -10.59
CA MET A 37 5.90 13.29 -11.94
C MET A 37 4.39 13.21 -12.13
N ASP A 38 3.90 13.76 -13.25
CA ASP A 38 2.51 13.61 -13.69
C ASP A 38 2.28 12.20 -14.26
N ASN A 39 2.20 11.23 -13.34
CA ASN A 39 2.05 9.82 -13.67
C ASN A 39 0.76 9.49 -14.42
N LEU A 40 -0.22 10.40 -14.51
CA LEU A 40 -1.43 10.18 -15.27
C LEU A 40 -1.22 10.40 -16.78
N HIS A 41 -0.43 11.42 -17.14
CA HIS A 41 -0.27 11.85 -18.53
C HIS A 41 1.03 11.38 -19.19
N ILE A 42 2.04 10.98 -18.42
CA ILE A 42 3.33 10.51 -18.96
C ILE A 42 3.20 9.18 -19.73
N TRP A 43 2.23 8.34 -19.36
CA TRP A 43 2.04 7.00 -19.93
C TRP A 43 0.82 6.95 -20.84
N ASP A 44 0.88 6.19 -21.93
CA ASP A 44 -0.32 5.81 -22.66
C ASP A 44 -1.21 4.87 -21.82
N ASP A 45 -2.42 4.57 -22.28
CA ASP A 45 -3.40 3.80 -21.50
C ASP A 45 -2.97 2.35 -21.25
N LYS A 46 -2.29 1.72 -22.21
CA LYS A 46 -1.80 0.34 -22.09
C LYS A 46 -0.64 0.27 -21.11
N GLU A 47 0.27 1.23 -21.22
CA GLU A 47 1.40 1.41 -20.34
C GLU A 47 1.00 1.74 -18.91
N PHE A 48 -0.02 2.58 -18.75
CA PHE A 48 -0.61 2.93 -17.47
C PHE A 48 -1.25 1.70 -16.82
N LEU A 49 -2.11 0.98 -17.56
CA LEU A 49 -2.76 -0.23 -17.07
C LEU A 49 -1.75 -1.28 -16.63
N ARG A 50 -0.64 -1.46 -17.37
CA ARG A 50 0.43 -2.38 -16.97
C ARG A 50 1.11 -1.97 -15.65
N ARG A 51 1.26 -0.66 -15.40
CA ARG A 51 1.99 -0.12 -14.24
C ARG A 51 1.14 -0.04 -12.97
N PHE A 52 -0.15 0.27 -13.10
CA PHE A 52 -1.06 0.52 -12.00
C PHE A 52 -2.17 -0.54 -11.87
N ARG A 53 -2.31 -1.45 -12.84
CA ARG A 53 -3.34 -2.52 -12.89
C ARG A 53 -4.79 -2.02 -12.91
N VAL A 54 -4.98 -0.72 -13.09
CA VAL A 54 -6.26 -0.03 -13.14
C VAL A 54 -6.24 0.97 -14.30
N SER A 55 -7.38 1.19 -14.95
CA SER A 55 -7.48 2.15 -16.06
C SER A 55 -7.44 3.61 -15.57
N LYS A 56 -7.05 4.56 -16.42
CA LYS A 56 -7.04 5.99 -16.07
C LYS A 56 -8.42 6.49 -15.65
N ASN A 57 -9.47 6.13 -16.40
CA ASN A 57 -10.84 6.53 -16.09
C ASN A 57 -11.26 6.03 -14.71
N THR A 58 -10.99 4.75 -14.40
CA THR A 58 -11.28 4.19 -13.07
C THR A 58 -10.50 4.90 -11.97
N VAL A 59 -9.24 5.30 -12.20
CA VAL A 59 -8.48 6.10 -11.23
C VAL A 59 -9.12 7.46 -10.97
N LEU A 60 -9.56 8.15 -12.03
CA LEU A 60 -10.26 9.43 -11.92
C LEU A 60 -11.59 9.29 -11.16
N ASP A 61 -12.34 8.23 -11.44
CA ASP A 61 -13.58 7.92 -10.73
C ASP A 61 -13.35 7.62 -9.25
N ILE A 62 -12.27 6.91 -8.92
CA ILE A 62 -11.92 6.56 -7.54
C ILE A 62 -11.45 7.81 -6.80
N VAL A 63 -10.53 8.60 -7.37
CA VAL A 63 -9.98 9.77 -6.67
C VAL A 63 -11.08 10.75 -6.29
N ALA A 64 -12.06 10.98 -7.18
CA ALA A 64 -13.21 11.84 -6.90
C ALA A 64 -14.02 11.37 -5.67
N LYS A 65 -14.08 10.06 -5.38
CA LYS A 65 -14.80 9.49 -4.23
C LYS A 65 -14.00 9.51 -2.93
N ILE A 66 -12.67 9.63 -3.01
CA ILE A 66 -11.77 9.59 -1.85
C ILE A 66 -10.97 10.87 -1.66
N GLU A 67 -11.29 11.94 -2.39
CA GLU A 67 -10.53 13.19 -2.36
C GLU A 67 -10.59 13.86 -0.98
N GLU A 68 -11.80 14.03 -0.44
CA GLU A 68 -12.04 14.70 0.85
C GLU A 68 -11.16 14.17 2.01
N PRO A 69 -11.07 12.84 2.28
CA PRO A 69 -10.21 12.34 3.35
C PRO A 69 -8.69 12.42 3.05
N LEU A 70 -8.30 12.66 1.81
CA LEU A 70 -6.89 12.73 1.39
C LEU A 70 -6.35 14.15 1.33
N THR A 71 -7.22 15.14 1.12
CA THR A 71 -6.87 16.56 1.10
C THR A 71 -6.40 17.04 2.47
N HIS A 72 -5.28 17.76 2.48
CA HIS A 72 -4.76 18.36 3.70
C HIS A 72 -5.46 19.70 3.98
N ARG A 73 -5.92 19.91 5.22
CA ARG A 73 -6.58 21.16 5.64
C ARG A 73 -5.64 22.37 5.69
N THR A 74 -4.32 22.15 5.63
CA THR A 74 -3.32 23.22 5.70
C THR A 74 -2.50 23.28 4.42
N ASN A 75 -2.30 24.49 3.90
CA ASN A 75 -1.50 24.75 2.70
C ASN A 75 0.02 24.75 2.99
N ARG A 76 0.44 24.24 4.17
CA ARG A 76 1.84 24.21 4.57
C ARG A 76 2.50 22.97 3.93
N ASN A 77 3.60 23.19 3.22
CA ASN A 77 4.56 22.15 2.76
C ASN A 77 4.20 21.31 1.53
N HIS A 78 3.82 21.91 0.38
CA HIS A 78 3.71 21.20 -0.91
C HIS A 78 3.06 19.80 -0.78
N ALA A 79 1.87 19.77 -0.20
CA ALA A 79 1.20 18.52 0.13
C ALA A 79 0.98 17.66 -1.14
N VAL A 80 1.23 16.35 -1.01
CA VAL A 80 1.02 15.41 -2.11
C VAL A 80 -0.47 15.36 -2.44
N GLN A 81 -0.82 15.67 -3.69
CA GLN A 81 -2.21 15.74 -4.13
C GLN A 81 -2.91 14.36 -4.04
N PRO A 82 -4.23 14.31 -3.78
CA PRO A 82 -4.99 13.06 -3.66
C PRO A 82 -4.79 12.08 -4.82
N LEU A 83 -4.75 12.57 -6.07
CA LEU A 83 -4.46 11.74 -7.25
C LEU A 83 -3.09 11.07 -7.15
N GLN A 84 -2.05 11.83 -6.79
CA GLN A 84 -0.70 11.28 -6.65
C GLN A 84 -0.61 10.30 -5.48
N GLN A 85 -1.30 10.57 -4.37
CA GLN A 85 -1.42 9.64 -3.24
C GLN A 85 -2.03 8.30 -3.68
N LEU A 86 -3.12 8.35 -4.47
CA LEU A 86 -3.77 7.17 -5.02
C LEU A 86 -2.85 6.42 -5.99
N LEU A 87 -2.21 7.10 -6.95
CA LEU A 87 -1.31 6.48 -7.93
C LEU A 87 -0.12 5.78 -7.26
N LEU A 88 0.47 6.38 -6.22
CA LEU A 88 1.54 5.74 -5.44
C LEU A 88 1.07 4.47 -4.73
N THR A 89 -0.15 4.51 -4.19
CA THR A 89 -0.74 3.36 -3.50
C THR A 89 -1.08 2.24 -4.48
N LEU A 90 -1.64 2.57 -5.65
CA LEU A 90 -1.88 1.60 -6.72
C LEU A 90 -0.57 1.01 -7.24
N ARG A 91 0.49 1.81 -7.36
CA ARG A 91 1.82 1.31 -7.73
C ARG A 91 2.36 0.30 -6.73
N TYR A 92 2.16 0.56 -5.43
CA TYR A 92 2.50 -0.38 -4.38
C TYR A 92 1.71 -1.69 -4.53
N PHE A 93 0.39 -1.64 -4.72
CA PHE A 93 -0.43 -2.85 -4.92
C PHE A 93 -0.04 -3.63 -6.18
N ALA A 94 0.24 -2.94 -7.28
CA ALA A 94 0.59 -3.55 -8.56
C ALA A 94 1.92 -4.30 -8.56
N THR A 95 2.86 -3.91 -7.68
CA THR A 95 4.23 -4.43 -7.66
C THR A 95 4.56 -5.24 -6.41
N ALA A 96 3.81 -5.06 -5.31
CA ALA A 96 4.14 -5.60 -4.00
C ALA A 96 5.58 -5.29 -3.53
N ASN A 97 6.16 -4.19 -4.02
CA ASN A 97 7.53 -3.78 -3.70
C ASN A 97 7.63 -3.02 -2.38
N PHE A 98 8.86 -2.89 -1.88
CA PHE A 98 9.15 -2.09 -0.68
C PHE A 98 8.80 -0.61 -0.85
N TYR A 99 8.45 0.04 0.27
CA TYR A 99 8.12 1.47 0.28
C TYR A 99 9.21 2.38 -0.29
N ILE A 100 10.49 2.02 -0.16
CA ILE A 100 11.59 2.82 -0.71
C ILE A 100 11.49 2.91 -2.24
N THR A 101 11.24 1.78 -2.91
CA THR A 101 11.12 1.72 -4.38
C THR A 101 9.91 2.52 -4.88
N VAL A 102 8.79 2.46 -4.15
CA VAL A 102 7.60 3.26 -4.47
C VAL A 102 7.85 4.74 -4.23
N ALA A 103 8.62 5.08 -3.19
CA ALA A 103 8.99 6.46 -2.88
C ALA A 103 9.92 7.04 -3.96
N ASP A 104 10.92 6.27 -4.40
CA ASP A 104 11.82 6.66 -5.48
C ASP A 104 11.05 6.89 -6.79
N PHE A 105 10.10 6.01 -7.12
CA PHE A 105 9.20 6.19 -8.27
C PHE A 105 8.38 7.48 -8.19
N GLY A 106 7.94 7.85 -6.98
CA GLY A 106 7.15 9.05 -6.74
C GLY A 106 7.92 10.35 -6.54
N GLY A 107 9.25 10.29 -6.48
CA GLY A 107 10.09 11.41 -6.03
C GLY A 107 9.85 11.80 -4.56
N LEU A 108 9.43 10.87 -3.72
CA LEU A 108 9.10 11.09 -2.31
C LEU A 108 10.11 10.41 -1.37
N HIS A 109 10.06 10.79 -0.09
CA HIS A 109 10.75 10.06 0.96
C HIS A 109 9.92 8.84 1.42
N LYS A 110 10.59 7.74 1.82
CA LYS A 110 9.95 6.50 2.32
C LYS A 110 8.95 6.78 3.45
N SER A 111 9.28 7.67 4.38
CA SER A 111 8.40 8.02 5.50
C SER A 111 7.09 8.71 5.07
N THR A 112 7.11 9.42 3.94
CA THR A 112 5.91 10.04 3.35
C THR A 112 5.02 8.97 2.75
N VAL A 113 5.58 8.06 1.95
CA VAL A 113 4.84 6.91 1.38
C VAL A 113 4.22 6.03 2.47
N GLY A 114 4.97 5.76 3.55
CA GLY A 114 4.48 4.99 4.70
C GLY A 114 3.29 5.62 5.43
N LYS A 115 3.06 6.94 5.28
CA LYS A 115 1.87 7.63 5.79
C LYS A 115 0.74 7.69 4.75
N ILE A 116 1.09 7.84 3.47
CA ILE A 116 0.13 7.92 2.36
C ILE A 116 -0.61 6.60 2.17
N ILE A 117 0.11 5.48 2.04
CA ILE A 117 -0.50 4.19 1.69
C ILE A 117 -1.61 3.80 2.69
N PRO A 118 -1.39 3.80 4.02
CA PRO A 118 -2.45 3.46 4.97
C PRO A 118 -3.66 4.41 4.91
N ARG A 119 -3.44 5.72 4.65
CA ARG A 119 -4.54 6.69 4.51
C ARG A 119 -5.40 6.41 3.29
N VAL A 120 -4.77 6.12 2.15
CA VAL A 120 -5.48 5.75 0.91
C VAL A 120 -6.21 4.42 1.09
N VAL A 121 -5.56 3.40 1.67
CA VAL A 121 -6.20 2.11 2.01
C VAL A 121 -7.44 2.35 2.87
N TYR A 122 -7.33 3.15 3.94
CA TYR A 122 -8.45 3.46 4.80
C TYR A 122 -9.59 4.13 4.03
N ALA A 123 -9.30 5.14 3.21
CA ALA A 123 -10.31 5.83 2.40
C ALA A 123 -11.02 4.87 1.42
N LEU A 124 -10.28 3.98 0.75
CA LEU A 124 -10.85 2.96 -0.12
C LEU A 124 -11.73 1.96 0.64
N THR A 125 -11.27 1.49 1.81
CA THR A 125 -12.03 0.50 2.60
C THR A 125 -13.36 1.03 3.12
N ARG A 126 -13.52 2.35 3.26
CA ARG A 126 -14.83 2.96 3.59
C ARG A 126 -15.86 2.77 2.49
N LEU A 127 -15.43 2.65 1.24
CA LEU A 127 -16.32 2.40 0.10
C LEU A 127 -16.70 0.93 -0.07
N ARG A 128 -16.06 -0.01 0.67
CA ARG A 128 -16.18 -1.47 0.45
C ARG A 128 -17.63 -1.96 0.31
N HIS A 129 -18.52 -1.49 1.18
CA HIS A 129 -19.90 -1.92 1.27
C HIS A 129 -20.75 -1.56 0.03
N GLN A 130 -20.27 -0.62 -0.79
CA GLN A 130 -20.93 -0.23 -2.04
C GLN A 130 -20.56 -1.15 -3.21
N TYR A 131 -19.44 -1.86 -3.11
CA TYR A 131 -18.87 -2.66 -4.21
C TYR A 131 -18.79 -4.15 -3.91
N ILE A 132 -18.69 -4.52 -2.63
CA ILE A 132 -18.60 -5.90 -2.18
C ILE A 132 -19.84 -6.22 -1.34
N ALA A 133 -20.74 -6.99 -1.92
CA ALA A 133 -21.95 -7.45 -1.28
C ALA A 133 -22.39 -8.80 -1.86
N MET A 134 -22.81 -9.71 -0.98
CA MET A 134 -23.45 -10.96 -1.36
C MET A 134 -24.85 -10.69 -1.90
N PRO A 135 -25.37 -11.53 -2.82
CA PRO A 135 -26.76 -11.45 -3.23
C PRO A 135 -27.68 -11.64 -2.02
N GLN A 136 -28.57 -10.68 -1.77
CA GLN A 136 -29.44 -10.64 -0.60
C GLN A 136 -30.84 -11.16 -0.95
N THR A 137 -31.40 -10.67 -2.05
CA THR A 137 -32.76 -11.00 -2.49
C THR A 137 -32.84 -12.39 -3.12
N ARG A 138 -34.05 -12.93 -3.27
CA ARG A 138 -34.24 -14.23 -3.92
C ARG A 138 -33.86 -14.14 -5.39
N GLU A 139 -34.23 -13.03 -6.03
CA GLU A 139 -33.99 -12.73 -7.43
C GLU A 139 -32.49 -12.63 -7.73
N GLU A 140 -31.71 -11.96 -6.87
CA GLU A 140 -30.25 -11.86 -7.02
C GLU A 140 -29.55 -13.22 -6.86
N LYS A 141 -30.03 -14.04 -5.91
CA LYS A 141 -29.50 -15.40 -5.68
C LYS A 141 -29.81 -16.31 -6.86
N GLU A 142 -31.03 -16.25 -7.39
CA GLU A 142 -31.45 -17.00 -8.57
C GLU A 142 -30.63 -16.58 -9.80
N ALA A 143 -30.44 -15.28 -10.02
CA ALA A 143 -29.60 -14.77 -11.10
C ALA A 143 -28.16 -15.31 -11.00
N THR A 144 -27.56 -15.24 -9.81
CA THR A 144 -26.20 -15.77 -9.57
C THR A 144 -26.13 -17.28 -9.84
N ALA A 145 -27.15 -18.04 -9.42
CA ALA A 145 -27.21 -19.48 -9.66
C ALA A 145 -27.33 -19.83 -11.14
N VAL A 146 -28.09 -19.06 -11.92
CA VAL A 146 -28.17 -19.21 -13.37
C VAL A 146 -26.82 -18.95 -14.02
N GLU A 147 -26.09 -17.92 -13.60
CA GLU A 147 -24.75 -17.62 -14.14
C GLU A 147 -23.74 -18.74 -13.87
N PHE A 148 -23.70 -19.27 -12.65
CA PHE A 148 -22.83 -20.41 -12.32
C PHE A 148 -23.22 -21.67 -13.09
N HIS A 149 -24.52 -21.93 -13.24
CA HIS A 149 -24.99 -23.06 -14.04
C HIS A 149 -24.57 -22.91 -15.51
N ARG A 150 -24.57 -21.69 -16.06
CA ARG A 150 -24.09 -21.43 -17.43
C ARG A 150 -22.60 -21.75 -17.60
N VAL A 151 -21.78 -21.42 -16.60
CA VAL A 151 -20.31 -21.59 -16.67
C VAL A 151 -19.88 -23.03 -16.39
N ALA A 152 -20.42 -23.65 -15.33
CA ALA A 152 -19.91 -24.92 -14.80
C ALA A 152 -20.97 -26.03 -14.67
N ARG A 153 -22.22 -25.78 -15.10
CA ARG A 153 -23.38 -26.69 -14.94
C ARG A 153 -23.70 -27.05 -13.48
N PHE A 154 -23.11 -26.35 -12.52
CA PHE A 154 -23.33 -26.59 -11.09
C PHE A 154 -24.56 -25.80 -10.62
N PRO A 155 -25.63 -26.46 -10.14
CA PRO A 155 -26.90 -25.79 -9.83
C PRO A 155 -26.89 -25.11 -8.44
N ARG A 156 -27.72 -24.08 -8.28
CA ARG A 156 -28.02 -23.42 -6.98
C ARG A 156 -26.81 -22.79 -6.26
N VAL A 157 -25.81 -22.36 -7.01
CA VAL A 157 -24.60 -21.70 -6.48
C VAL A 157 -24.83 -20.21 -6.33
N VAL A 158 -24.57 -19.66 -5.14
CA VAL A 158 -24.70 -18.22 -4.87
C VAL A 158 -23.36 -17.51 -4.69
N GLY A 159 -22.25 -18.26 -4.81
CA GLY A 159 -20.88 -17.78 -4.71
C GLY A 159 -19.90 -18.95 -4.70
N ALA A 160 -18.68 -18.69 -5.15
CA ALA A 160 -17.55 -19.60 -5.03
C ALA A 160 -16.58 -19.04 -3.99
N ILE A 161 -16.22 -19.88 -3.00
CA ILE A 161 -15.37 -19.50 -1.87
C ILE A 161 -13.98 -20.08 -2.05
N ASP A 162 -12.95 -19.27 -1.80
CA ASP A 162 -11.57 -19.73 -1.69
C ASP A 162 -10.85 -18.99 -0.55
N CYS A 163 -9.80 -19.61 -0.02
CA CYS A 163 -9.01 -19.09 1.09
C CYS A 163 -7.52 -19.08 0.73
N THR A 164 -6.83 -17.99 1.08
CA THR A 164 -5.39 -17.86 0.91
C THR A 164 -4.69 -17.46 2.21
N HIS A 165 -3.49 -18.02 2.42
CA HIS A 165 -2.63 -17.64 3.53
C HIS A 165 -1.68 -16.53 3.09
N VAL A 166 -1.94 -15.31 3.57
CA VAL A 166 -1.02 -14.18 3.38
C VAL A 166 0.08 -14.29 4.42
N ARG A 167 1.31 -14.57 3.99
CA ARG A 167 2.48 -14.66 4.88
C ARG A 167 2.67 -13.38 5.67
N LEU A 168 2.96 -13.53 6.95
CA LEU A 168 3.31 -12.45 7.85
C LEU A 168 4.71 -12.66 8.42
N GLN A 169 5.38 -11.56 8.73
CA GLN A 169 6.41 -11.58 9.76
C GLN A 169 5.75 -11.90 11.10
N SER A 170 6.45 -12.61 11.99
CA SER A 170 5.92 -12.89 13.33
C SER A 170 5.44 -11.58 13.97
N PRO A 171 4.16 -11.49 14.39
CA PRO A 171 3.63 -10.29 15.02
C PRO A 171 4.20 -10.07 16.43
N GLY A 172 4.93 -11.05 16.98
CA GLY A 172 5.49 -11.01 18.32
C GLY A 172 4.42 -11.09 19.42
N GLY A 173 4.90 -11.17 20.67
CA GLY A 173 4.05 -11.21 21.87
C GLY A 173 3.22 -12.49 22.03
N ASN A 174 2.40 -12.50 23.08
CA ASN A 174 1.67 -13.69 23.55
C ASN A 174 0.63 -14.21 22.54
N MET A 175 0.27 -13.40 21.54
CA MET A 175 -0.77 -13.74 20.55
C MET A 175 -0.19 -14.24 19.23
N ALA A 176 1.14 -14.32 19.08
CA ALA A 176 1.79 -14.67 17.81
C ALA A 176 1.39 -16.05 17.28
N GLU A 177 1.24 -17.02 18.17
CA GLU A 177 0.86 -18.40 17.80
C GLU A 177 -0.53 -18.48 17.17
N ASN A 178 -1.43 -17.52 17.43
CA ASN A 178 -2.73 -17.45 16.75
C ASN A 178 -2.62 -17.15 15.24
N PHE A 179 -1.43 -16.83 14.75
CA PHE A 179 -1.18 -16.60 13.33
C PHE A 179 -0.36 -17.74 12.72
N ARG A 180 0.07 -18.74 13.50
CA ARG A 180 0.83 -19.87 12.98
C ARG A 180 -0.11 -20.85 12.29
N ASN A 181 0.11 -21.07 11.00
CA ASN A 181 -0.67 -22.05 10.25
C ASN A 181 -0.15 -23.47 10.42
N ARG A 182 -0.92 -24.44 9.89
CA ARG A 182 -0.54 -25.87 9.88
C ARG A 182 0.78 -26.17 9.17
N LYS A 183 1.24 -25.29 8.26
CA LYS A 183 2.53 -25.40 7.56
C LYS A 183 3.69 -24.79 8.36
N GLY A 184 3.47 -24.36 9.60
CA GLY A 184 4.50 -23.93 10.55
C GLY A 184 4.94 -22.47 10.41
N TYR A 185 4.37 -21.68 9.50
CA TYR A 185 4.71 -20.27 9.32
C TYR A 185 3.56 -19.33 9.71
N PHE A 186 3.88 -18.07 10.00
CA PHE A 186 2.89 -17.06 10.36
C PHE A 186 2.14 -16.53 9.14
N SER A 187 0.81 -16.47 9.20
CA SER A 187 -0.03 -15.95 8.14
C SER A 187 -1.35 -15.37 8.65
N LEU A 188 -1.98 -14.53 7.82
CA LEU A 188 -3.41 -14.26 7.89
C LEU A 188 -4.14 -15.22 6.97
N ASN A 189 -5.20 -15.86 7.46
CA ASN A 189 -6.12 -16.57 6.60
C ASN A 189 -7.12 -15.57 6.03
N VAL A 190 -7.16 -15.45 4.71
CA VAL A 190 -8.05 -14.53 3.99
C VAL A 190 -8.97 -15.36 3.11
N GLN A 191 -10.27 -15.26 3.36
CA GLN A 191 -11.33 -15.86 2.57
C GLN A 191 -11.92 -14.80 1.65
N VAL A 192 -12.21 -15.20 0.41
CA VAL A 192 -12.93 -14.39 -0.57
C VAL A 192 -14.03 -15.23 -1.18
N VAL A 193 -15.20 -14.62 -1.37
CA VAL A 193 -16.28 -15.18 -2.19
C VAL A 193 -16.37 -14.39 -3.48
N CYS A 194 -16.51 -15.08 -4.60
CA CYS A 194 -16.75 -14.45 -5.89
C CYS A 194 -18.02 -14.99 -6.57
N ASN A 195 -18.60 -14.19 -7.45
CA ASN A 195 -19.67 -14.63 -8.35
C ASN A 195 -19.11 -15.25 -9.64
N ALA A 196 -19.99 -15.74 -10.50
CA ALA A 196 -19.61 -16.39 -11.76
C ALA A 196 -18.88 -15.46 -12.75
N THR A 197 -18.98 -14.14 -12.57
CA THR A 197 -18.27 -13.11 -13.37
C THR A 197 -16.93 -12.69 -12.73
N THR A 198 -16.45 -13.43 -11.72
CA THR A 198 -15.20 -13.21 -10.98
C THR A 198 -15.18 -11.93 -10.13
N LYS A 199 -16.34 -11.29 -9.90
CA LYS A 199 -16.44 -10.17 -8.95
C LYS A 199 -16.44 -10.70 -7.54
N ILE A 200 -15.68 -10.03 -6.66
CA ILE A 200 -15.66 -10.30 -5.23
C ILE A 200 -16.99 -9.82 -4.62
N THR A 201 -17.65 -10.70 -3.87
CA THR A 201 -18.96 -10.45 -3.23
C THR A 201 -18.90 -10.56 -1.71
N ASP A 202 -17.86 -11.15 -1.15
CA ASP A 202 -17.60 -11.17 0.30
C ASP A 202 -16.10 -11.35 0.55
N GLU A 203 -15.60 -10.77 1.64
CA GLU A 203 -14.24 -10.94 2.11
C GLU A 203 -14.17 -11.08 3.63
N LYS A 204 -13.32 -11.99 4.11
CA LYS A 204 -13.07 -12.15 5.54
C LYS A 204 -11.61 -12.45 5.80
N GLY A 205 -10.98 -11.64 6.66
CA GLY A 205 -9.62 -11.87 7.16
C GLY A 205 -9.64 -12.28 8.62
N GLY A 206 -8.87 -13.31 8.97
CA GLY A 206 -8.83 -13.83 10.32
C GLY A 206 -7.46 -14.36 10.75
N LYS A 207 -7.35 -14.60 12.05
CA LYS A 207 -6.27 -15.37 12.67
C LYS A 207 -6.21 -16.76 12.05
N THR A 208 -5.03 -17.36 12.05
CA THR A 208 -4.85 -18.73 11.59
C THR A 208 -4.82 -19.63 12.83
N GLY A 209 -6.00 -20.06 13.26
CA GLY A 209 -6.21 -21.00 14.37
C GLY A 209 -7.29 -21.99 14.00
#